data_AF-A0A1L8MXX2-F1
#
_entry.id   AF-A0A1L8MXX2-F1
#
_cell.length_a   1.000
_cell.length_b   1.000
_cell.length_c   1.000
_cell.angle_alpha   90.00
_cell.angle_beta   90.00
_cell.angle_gamma   90.00
#
_symmetry.space_group_name_H-M   'P 1'
#
loop_
_entity.id
_entity.type
_entity.pdbx_description
1 polymer ?
#
loop_
_entity_poly.entity_id
_entity_poly.type
_entity_poly.pdbx_seq_one_letter_code
_entity_poly.pdbx_strand_id
1 'polypeptide(L)'
;MALTAAICTQCGAQIQVDESKDAGICPSCGTAFITEKVIHQFVTQNNFAGATINVQGGVDIENLYTLARRAVDSSNTDDVLKYYGQIRERNPNDWEATFFYAWFANSENFDADFKITQDLILQLEPEKQVEALHKIFDFFKKINFSLDYDYGKSSPFPLKNKQLYYDFVMKFFDEKNPDIIYIAGFLTNYMEYWGNKGSQRFYHEILSREDNVYVPFLKPFHRLLHVGPAASENEKKISLNIMSTEGSISTLNKLLDSEEDKKNIFLDYYEFMMECAENLKPKNIKYLESKIKELDPTYTFSEKTAPIVKEKYSYNRKKIISIITSIIFAVLSFFGGKYLYRIDSEDEIVKTILIALCIANVLSLIFSFKYSYRNKATLKTWRVIIKTLIVLALAFILFCVIFEHFCLKQ
;
A
#
# COMPACT_ATOMS: atom_id res chain seq x y z
N MET A 1 63.41 -40.22 38.37
CA MET A 1 61.93 -40.21 38.21
C MET A 1 61.51 -38.75 38.21
N ALA A 2 60.90 -38.27 37.13
CA ALA A 2 60.36 -36.92 37.10
C ALA A 2 58.92 -36.99 37.61
N LEU A 3 58.64 -36.27 38.70
CA LEU A 3 57.29 -36.09 39.22
C LEU A 3 56.84 -34.70 38.78
N THR A 4 55.79 -34.65 37.97
CA THR A 4 55.29 -33.41 37.40
C THR A 4 54.15 -32.89 38.28
N ALA A 5 54.20 -31.61 38.64
CA ALA A 5 53.16 -31.00 39.45
C ALA A 5 51.89 -30.77 38.62
N ALA A 6 50.74 -31.22 39.12
CA ALA A 6 49.44 -31.00 38.52
C ALA A 6 48.41 -30.60 39.57
N ILE A 7 47.21 -30.24 39.14
CA ILE A 7 46.09 -29.87 40.02
C ILE A 7 44.95 -30.87 39.79
N CYS A 8 44.40 -31.43 40.87
CA CYS A 8 43.24 -32.30 40.79
C CYS A 8 42.02 -31.52 40.30
N THR A 9 41.40 -31.96 39.22
CA THR A 9 40.23 -31.30 38.62
C THR A 9 38.97 -31.38 39.47
N GLN A 10 38.91 -32.32 40.44
CA GLN A 10 37.74 -32.50 41.30
C GLN A 10 37.82 -31.71 42.61
N CYS A 11 38.99 -31.63 43.26
CA CYS A 11 39.12 -30.94 44.55
C CYS A 11 40.06 -29.76 44.55
N GLY A 12 40.76 -29.48 43.43
CA GLY A 12 41.70 -28.36 43.31
C GLY A 12 43.01 -28.55 44.08
N ALA A 13 43.23 -29.68 44.75
CA ALA A 13 44.48 -29.95 45.46
C ALA A 13 45.65 -30.11 44.48
N GLN A 14 46.84 -29.63 44.87
CA GLN A 14 48.07 -29.93 44.14
C GLN A 14 48.40 -31.42 44.32
N ILE A 15 48.63 -32.09 43.20
CA ILE A 15 48.98 -33.50 43.12
C ILE A 15 50.29 -33.67 42.35
N GLN A 16 51.01 -34.74 42.63
CA GLN A 16 52.19 -35.12 41.86
C GLN A 16 51.83 -36.27 40.92
N VAL A 17 52.14 -36.10 39.64
CA VAL A 17 51.88 -37.09 38.60
C VAL A 17 53.17 -37.82 38.28
N ASP A 18 53.10 -39.14 38.35
CA ASP A 18 54.18 -40.04 37.93
C ASP A 18 53.95 -40.44 36.48
N GLU A 19 54.74 -39.86 35.56
CA GLU A 19 54.64 -40.10 34.12
C GLU A 19 55.00 -41.54 33.70
N SER A 20 55.56 -42.34 34.62
CA SER A 20 55.80 -43.77 34.37
C SER A 20 54.54 -44.64 34.56
N LYS A 21 53.47 -44.09 35.12
CA LYS A 21 52.20 -44.79 35.37
C LYS A 21 51.10 -44.25 34.46
N ASP A 22 50.21 -45.14 34.05
CA ASP A 22 49.10 -44.81 33.15
C ASP A 22 47.94 -44.11 33.89
N ALA A 23 47.87 -44.26 35.21
CA ALA A 23 46.87 -43.62 36.05
C ALA A 23 47.41 -43.40 37.48
N GLY A 24 46.79 -42.46 38.20
CA GLY A 24 47.07 -42.15 39.59
C GLY A 24 45.80 -41.84 40.37
N ILE A 25 45.92 -41.69 41.69
CA ILE A 25 44.82 -41.33 42.58
C ILE A 25 45.21 -40.07 43.35
N CYS A 26 44.31 -39.09 43.40
CA CYS A 26 44.51 -37.89 44.20
C CYS A 26 44.56 -38.26 45.69
N PRO A 27 45.65 -37.98 46.41
CA PRO A 27 45.76 -38.31 47.83
C PRO A 27 44.81 -37.50 48.72
N SER A 28 44.32 -36.35 48.25
CA SER A 28 43.45 -35.46 49.03
C SER A 28 41.97 -35.83 48.96
N CYS A 29 41.48 -36.37 47.84
CA CYS A 29 40.06 -36.69 47.66
C CYS A 29 39.77 -38.09 47.10
N GLY A 30 40.79 -38.88 46.79
CA GLY A 30 40.64 -40.24 46.27
C GLY A 30 40.19 -40.32 44.80
N THR A 31 40.09 -39.19 44.09
CA THR A 31 39.72 -39.19 42.67
C THR A 31 40.83 -39.81 41.81
N ALA A 32 40.50 -40.82 41.02
CA ALA A 32 41.41 -41.39 40.03
C ALA A 32 41.57 -40.44 38.83
N PHE A 33 42.77 -40.35 38.29
CA PHE A 33 43.10 -39.58 37.09
C PHE A 33 44.00 -40.40 36.17
N ILE A 34 43.93 -40.13 34.87
CA ILE A 34 44.71 -40.78 33.83
C ILE A 34 45.83 -39.82 33.43
N THR A 35 47.04 -40.33 33.17
CA THR A 35 48.18 -39.50 32.76
C THR A 35 48.09 -39.14 31.26
N GLU A 36 48.65 -37.98 30.89
CA GLU A 36 48.52 -37.39 29.54
C GLU A 36 49.00 -38.33 28.41
N LYS A 37 49.98 -39.19 28.71
CA LYS A 37 50.50 -40.22 27.81
C LYS A 37 49.41 -41.18 27.30
N VAL A 38 48.46 -41.55 28.15
CA VAL A 38 47.35 -42.45 27.78
C VAL A 38 46.31 -41.73 26.92
N ILE A 39 46.09 -40.43 27.15
CA ILE A 39 45.15 -39.61 26.36
C ILE A 39 45.58 -39.58 24.89
N HIS A 40 46.86 -39.32 24.62
CA HIS A 40 47.37 -39.32 23.25
C HIS A 40 47.20 -40.68 22.57
N GLN A 41 47.46 -41.78 23.28
CA GLN A 41 47.32 -43.13 22.73
C GLN A 41 45.85 -43.49 22.43
N PHE A 42 44.91 -43.09 23.29
CA PHE A 42 43.47 -43.31 23.12
C PHE A 42 42.91 -42.56 21.90
N VAL A 43 43.38 -41.33 21.65
CA VAL A 43 42.92 -40.53 20.50
C VAL A 43 43.38 -41.12 19.17
N THR A 44 44.61 -41.65 19.09
CA THR A 44 45.17 -42.25 17.86
C THR A 44 44.64 -43.64 17.51
N GLN A 45 44.02 -44.39 18.43
CA GLN A 45 43.56 -45.77 18.19
C GLN A 45 42.05 -45.92 17.88
N ASN A 46 41.35 -44.86 17.48
CA ASN A 46 39.97 -44.99 16.98
C ASN A 46 39.98 -45.39 15.49
N ASN A 47 40.26 -46.66 15.21
CA ASN A 47 40.06 -47.26 13.89
C ASN A 47 38.62 -47.77 13.78
N PHE A 48 37.76 -47.05 13.05
CA PHE A 48 36.32 -47.36 12.91
C PHE A 48 36.00 -48.45 11.87
N ALA A 49 37.00 -49.18 11.37
CA ALA A 49 36.80 -50.26 10.42
C ALA A 49 35.99 -51.42 11.04
N GLY A 50 34.73 -51.59 10.61
CA GLY A 50 33.83 -52.66 11.05
C GLY A 50 32.79 -52.28 12.11
N ALA A 51 32.73 -51.01 12.52
CA ALA A 51 31.66 -50.53 13.39
C ALA A 51 30.40 -50.20 12.58
N THR A 52 29.28 -50.86 12.87
CA THR A 52 27.96 -50.39 12.44
C THR A 52 27.59 -49.16 13.27
N ILE A 53 27.79 -47.97 12.70
CA ILE A 53 27.34 -46.72 13.32
C ILE A 53 25.82 -46.62 13.14
N ASN A 54 25.06 -47.06 14.14
CA ASN A 54 23.65 -46.73 14.23
C ASN A 54 23.53 -45.29 14.76
N VAL A 55 23.51 -44.31 13.84
CA VAL A 55 23.09 -42.95 14.15
C VAL A 55 21.59 -42.98 14.45
N GLN A 56 21.23 -43.23 15.71
CA GLN A 56 19.88 -42.96 16.22
C GLN A 56 19.72 -41.45 16.42
N GLY A 57 19.72 -40.75 15.30
CA GLY A 57 19.53 -39.31 15.18
C GLY A 57 18.91 -39.06 13.83
N GLY A 58 17.68 -39.58 13.63
CA GLY A 58 16.89 -39.20 12.47
C GLY A 58 16.85 -37.68 12.42
N VAL A 59 17.16 -37.11 11.25
CA VAL A 59 17.08 -35.67 11.05
C VAL A 59 15.68 -35.23 11.47
N ASP A 60 15.60 -34.47 12.55
CA ASP A 60 14.34 -33.96 13.07
C ASP A 60 13.71 -33.04 12.03
N ILE A 61 12.55 -33.46 11.50
CA ILE A 61 11.86 -32.72 10.45
C ILE A 61 11.45 -31.33 10.93
N GLU A 62 11.17 -31.16 12.24
CA GLU A 62 10.81 -29.87 12.82
C GLU A 62 12.02 -28.92 12.83
N ASN A 63 13.20 -29.47 13.13
CA ASN A 63 14.45 -28.71 13.00
C ASN A 63 14.72 -28.32 11.53
N LEU A 64 14.41 -29.20 10.56
CA LEU A 64 14.51 -28.85 9.15
C LEU A 64 13.58 -27.69 8.77
N TYR A 65 12.31 -27.69 9.20
CA TYR A 65 11.41 -26.55 8.94
C TYR A 65 11.95 -25.27 9.58
N THR A 66 12.46 -25.35 10.80
CA THR A 66 13.03 -24.19 11.50
C THR A 66 14.20 -23.59 10.71
N LEU A 67 15.11 -24.44 10.22
CA LEU A 67 16.25 -24.01 9.42
C LEU A 67 15.81 -23.46 8.06
N ALA A 68 14.88 -24.14 7.38
CA ALA A 68 14.36 -23.75 6.09
C ALA A 68 13.65 -22.38 6.14
N ARG A 69 12.77 -22.16 7.12
CA ARG A 69 12.06 -20.88 7.31
C ARG A 69 13.01 -19.72 7.63
N ARG A 70 14.05 -19.95 8.44
CA ARG A 70 15.11 -18.95 8.67
C ARG A 70 15.89 -18.63 7.41
N ALA A 71 16.14 -19.62 6.56
CA ALA A 71 16.79 -19.42 5.27
C ALA A 71 15.91 -18.58 4.33
N VAL A 72 14.59 -18.80 4.32
CA VAL A 72 13.62 -17.95 3.60
C VAL A 72 13.68 -16.51 4.11
N ASP A 73 13.61 -16.31 5.43
CA ASP A 73 13.64 -14.98 6.05
C ASP A 73 14.95 -14.21 5.77
N SER A 74 16.07 -14.92 5.64
CA SER A 74 17.38 -14.35 5.28
C SER A 74 17.65 -14.31 3.78
N SER A 75 16.69 -14.76 2.95
CA SER A 75 16.84 -14.90 1.49
C SER A 75 18.06 -15.75 1.07
N ASN A 76 18.48 -16.70 1.91
CA ASN A 76 19.60 -17.59 1.64
C ASN A 76 19.14 -18.77 0.77
N THR A 77 19.27 -18.60 -0.55
CA THR A 77 18.77 -19.56 -1.55
C THR A 77 19.35 -20.96 -1.38
N ASP A 78 20.66 -21.09 -1.14
CA ASP A 78 21.32 -22.39 -1.02
C ASP A 78 20.77 -23.21 0.15
N ASP A 79 20.57 -22.56 1.29
CA ASP A 79 20.02 -23.19 2.49
C ASP A 79 18.52 -23.51 2.33
N VAL A 80 17.74 -22.64 1.66
CA VAL A 80 16.33 -22.94 1.34
C VAL A 80 16.25 -24.22 0.51
N LEU A 81 17.02 -24.31 -0.58
CA LEU A 81 17.01 -25.47 -1.47
C LEU A 81 17.48 -26.73 -0.74
N LYS A 82 18.52 -26.62 0.11
CA LYS A 82 19.02 -27.73 0.91
C LYS A 82 18.01 -28.24 1.93
N TYR A 83 17.40 -27.37 2.72
CA TYR A 83 16.54 -27.77 3.82
C TYR A 83 15.14 -28.17 3.34
N TYR A 84 14.49 -27.38 2.47
CA TYR A 84 13.21 -27.80 1.89
C TYR A 84 13.36 -28.98 0.93
N GLY A 85 14.51 -29.14 0.24
CA GLY A 85 14.79 -30.35 -0.53
C GLY A 85 14.77 -31.60 0.34
N GLN A 86 15.44 -31.57 1.49
CA GLN A 86 15.42 -32.67 2.46
C GLN A 86 14.03 -32.95 3.05
N ILE A 87 13.19 -31.92 3.24
CA ILE A 87 11.80 -32.09 3.67
C ILE A 87 11.00 -32.78 2.57
N ARG A 88 11.10 -32.33 1.31
CA ARG A 88 10.39 -32.94 0.16
C ARG A 88 10.75 -34.41 -0.05
N GLU A 89 12.02 -34.78 0.13
CA GLU A 89 12.47 -36.18 0.03
C GLU A 89 11.82 -37.09 1.08
N ARG A 90 11.60 -36.55 2.29
CA ARG A 90 10.98 -37.28 3.41
C ARG A 90 9.47 -37.27 3.36
N ASN A 91 8.89 -36.14 2.95
CA ASN A 91 7.47 -35.91 2.81
C ASN A 91 7.17 -35.27 1.44
N PRO A 92 6.93 -36.09 0.40
CA PRO A 92 6.61 -35.59 -0.93
C PRO A 92 5.31 -34.76 -1.01
N ASN A 93 4.42 -34.91 -0.03
CA ASN A 93 3.15 -34.20 0.04
C ASN A 93 3.21 -32.92 0.88
N ASP A 94 4.42 -32.43 1.19
CA ASP A 94 4.59 -31.18 1.92
C ASP A 94 4.40 -29.97 0.99
N TRP A 95 3.28 -29.26 1.16
CA TRP A 95 2.96 -28.09 0.34
C TRP A 95 3.98 -26.96 0.54
N GLU A 96 4.47 -26.77 1.78
CA GLU A 96 5.34 -25.66 2.17
C GLU A 96 6.70 -25.83 1.48
N ALA A 97 7.28 -27.02 1.60
CA ALA A 97 8.54 -27.37 0.97
C ALA A 97 8.43 -27.39 -0.54
N THR A 98 7.31 -27.87 -1.11
CA THR A 98 7.07 -27.82 -2.56
C THR A 98 7.05 -26.39 -3.07
N PHE A 99 6.32 -25.50 -2.40
CA PHE A 99 6.19 -24.09 -2.78
C PHE A 99 7.52 -23.34 -2.68
N PHE A 100 8.15 -23.34 -1.50
CA PHE A 100 9.35 -22.55 -1.25
C PHE A 100 10.56 -23.07 -2.02
N TYR A 101 10.70 -24.39 -2.17
CA TYR A 101 11.75 -24.95 -3.01
C TYR A 101 11.58 -24.48 -4.46
N ALA A 102 10.39 -24.61 -5.04
CA ALA A 102 10.14 -24.23 -6.42
C ALA A 102 10.38 -22.74 -6.68
N TRP A 103 9.96 -21.89 -5.72
CA TRP A 103 10.18 -20.45 -5.78
C TRP A 103 11.67 -20.11 -5.86
N PHE A 104 12.45 -20.60 -4.89
CA PHE A 104 13.87 -20.25 -4.77
C PHE A 104 14.75 -20.97 -5.80
N ALA A 105 14.29 -22.08 -6.35
CA ALA A 105 14.94 -22.74 -7.49
C ALA A 105 14.82 -21.92 -8.78
N ASN A 106 13.93 -20.91 -8.82
CA ASN A 106 13.55 -20.18 -10.03
C ASN A 106 13.24 -21.17 -11.19
N SER A 107 12.52 -22.23 -10.85
CA SER A 107 12.28 -23.37 -11.74
C SER A 107 11.49 -22.91 -12.97
N GLU A 108 11.92 -23.33 -14.18
CA GLU A 108 11.09 -23.17 -15.39
C GLU A 108 9.71 -23.84 -15.24
N ASN A 109 9.61 -24.81 -14.32
CA ASN A 109 8.39 -25.54 -13.99
C ASN A 109 7.64 -24.96 -12.79
N PHE A 110 7.93 -23.72 -12.35
CA PHE A 110 7.27 -23.12 -11.18
C PHE A 110 5.73 -23.17 -11.28
N ASP A 111 5.14 -22.96 -12.47
CA ASP A 111 3.70 -23.10 -12.68
C ASP A 111 3.18 -24.50 -12.34
N ALA A 112 3.95 -25.56 -12.64
CA ALA A 112 3.59 -26.94 -12.34
C ALA A 112 3.73 -27.25 -10.85
N ASP A 113 4.85 -26.85 -10.23
CA ASP A 113 5.05 -26.98 -8.79
C ASP A 113 3.99 -26.19 -8.01
N PHE A 114 3.61 -25.00 -8.50
CA PHE A 114 2.57 -24.19 -7.89
C PHE A 114 1.20 -24.88 -7.96
N LYS A 115 0.84 -25.51 -9.08
CA LYS A 115 -0.38 -26.35 -9.15
C LYS A 115 -0.35 -27.48 -8.12
N ILE A 116 0.78 -28.16 -7.98
CA ILE A 116 0.96 -29.21 -6.97
C ILE A 116 0.76 -28.63 -5.56
N THR A 117 1.37 -27.48 -5.25
CA THR A 117 1.14 -26.76 -3.99
C THR A 117 -0.34 -26.51 -3.75
N GLN A 118 -1.09 -26.02 -4.75
CA GLN A 118 -2.52 -25.78 -4.61
C GLN A 118 -3.29 -27.06 -4.24
N ASP A 119 -3.03 -28.14 -4.96
CA ASP A 119 -3.72 -29.40 -4.75
C ASP A 119 -3.39 -30.02 -3.38
N LEU A 120 -2.15 -29.85 -2.91
CA LEU A 120 -1.74 -30.25 -1.56
C LEU A 120 -2.41 -29.41 -0.47
N ILE A 121 -2.53 -28.09 -0.64
CA ILE A 121 -3.23 -27.24 0.34
C ILE A 121 -4.71 -27.63 0.43
N LEU A 122 -5.37 -27.92 -0.69
CA LEU A 122 -6.80 -28.32 -0.69
C LEU A 122 -7.08 -29.65 0.02
N GLN A 123 -6.08 -30.50 0.18
CA GLN A 123 -6.20 -31.75 0.93
C GLN A 123 -6.12 -31.52 2.45
N LEU A 124 -5.78 -30.32 2.91
CA LEU A 124 -5.73 -29.97 4.32
C LEU A 124 -7.13 -29.65 4.87
N GLU A 125 -7.28 -29.79 6.18
CA GLU A 125 -8.44 -29.25 6.91
C GLU A 125 -8.57 -27.73 6.70
N PRO A 126 -9.79 -27.16 6.66
CA PRO A 126 -10.01 -25.74 6.34
C PRO A 126 -9.15 -24.76 7.14
N GLU A 127 -8.96 -25.00 8.44
CA GLU A 127 -8.11 -24.17 9.32
C GLU A 127 -6.65 -24.15 8.86
N LYS A 128 -6.14 -25.30 8.40
CA LYS A 128 -4.77 -25.43 7.88
C LYS A 128 -4.61 -24.85 6.49
N GLN A 129 -5.67 -24.82 5.68
CA GLN A 129 -5.67 -24.10 4.41
C GLN A 129 -5.46 -22.60 4.64
N VAL A 130 -6.19 -22.04 5.60
CA VAL A 130 -6.04 -20.63 6.00
C VAL A 130 -4.62 -20.36 6.49
N GLU A 131 -4.04 -21.22 7.34
CA GLU A 131 -2.65 -21.10 7.79
C GLU A 131 -1.64 -21.10 6.62
N ALA A 132 -1.82 -22.00 5.65
CA ALA A 132 -0.97 -22.08 4.47
C ALA A 132 -1.04 -20.80 3.63
N LEU A 133 -2.25 -20.28 3.43
CA LEU A 133 -2.47 -19.03 2.69
C LEU A 133 -1.86 -17.82 3.40
N HIS A 134 -1.92 -17.76 4.74
CA HIS A 134 -1.24 -16.74 5.53
C HIS A 134 0.27 -16.79 5.37
N LYS A 135 0.88 -17.98 5.42
CA LYS A 135 2.33 -18.13 5.21
C LYS A 135 2.78 -17.64 3.83
N ILE A 136 2.04 -18.00 2.77
CA ILE A 136 2.29 -17.54 1.41
C ILE A 136 2.12 -16.01 1.32
N PHE A 137 1.05 -15.48 1.90
CA PHE A 137 0.78 -14.04 1.97
C PHE A 137 1.90 -13.28 2.68
N ASP A 138 2.34 -13.74 3.85
CA ASP A 138 3.37 -13.09 4.67
C ASP A 138 4.72 -13.10 3.96
N PHE A 139 5.03 -14.19 3.26
CA PHE A 139 6.20 -14.27 2.40
C PHE A 139 6.18 -13.18 1.31
N PHE A 140 5.09 -13.06 0.56
CA PHE A 140 4.99 -12.01 -0.47
C PHE A 140 5.03 -10.61 0.10
N LYS A 141 4.39 -10.41 1.26
CA LYS A 141 4.45 -9.15 1.99
C LYS A 141 5.89 -8.78 2.37
N LYS A 142 6.67 -9.73 2.88
CA LYS A 142 8.09 -9.53 3.24
C LYS A 142 8.96 -9.18 2.03
N ILE A 143 8.83 -9.91 0.93
CA ILE A 143 9.54 -9.60 -0.33
C ILE A 143 9.20 -8.18 -0.79
N ASN A 144 7.95 -7.74 -0.62
CA ASN A 144 7.54 -6.41 -1.04
C ASN A 144 8.17 -5.28 -0.21
N PHE A 145 8.32 -5.46 1.10
CA PHE A 145 8.95 -4.45 1.95
C PHE A 145 10.47 -4.36 1.79
N SER A 146 11.13 -5.38 1.23
CA SER A 146 12.58 -5.37 0.99
C SER A 146 12.98 -4.81 -0.38
N LEU A 147 12.06 -4.75 -1.34
CA LEU A 147 12.29 -4.15 -2.65
C LEU A 147 12.12 -2.63 -2.57
N ASP A 148 13.23 -1.91 -2.42
CA ASP A 148 13.24 -0.45 -2.53
C ASP A 148 12.63 -0.01 -3.87
N TYR A 149 11.59 0.82 -3.73
CA TYR A 149 10.69 1.37 -4.75
C TYR A 149 11.38 1.76 -6.06
N ASP A 150 11.18 0.96 -7.11
CA ASP A 150 11.46 1.35 -8.50
C ASP A 150 10.18 1.14 -9.32
N TYR A 151 9.37 2.20 -9.43
CA TYR A 151 8.17 2.26 -10.27
C TYR A 151 8.56 1.98 -11.73
N GLY A 152 8.50 0.71 -12.17
CA GLY A 152 8.81 0.38 -13.57
C GLY A 152 9.19 -1.07 -13.85
N LYS A 153 9.60 -1.84 -12.85
CA LYS A 153 10.09 -3.21 -13.09
C LYS A 153 8.98 -4.26 -13.09
N SER A 154 9.24 -5.36 -13.79
CA SER A 154 8.41 -6.55 -13.91
C SER A 154 7.94 -7.04 -12.53
N SER A 155 6.72 -7.58 -12.46
CA SER A 155 6.21 -8.17 -11.21
C SER A 155 7.27 -9.08 -10.60
N PRO A 156 7.59 -8.93 -9.29
CA PRO A 156 8.53 -9.81 -8.62
C PRO A 156 7.99 -11.25 -8.51
N PHE A 157 6.76 -11.48 -8.97
CA PHE A 157 6.13 -12.78 -9.01
C PHE A 157 6.63 -13.60 -10.21
N PRO A 158 7.15 -14.83 -10.02
CA PRO A 158 7.65 -15.72 -11.05
C PRO A 158 6.54 -16.35 -11.92
N LEU A 159 5.27 -16.34 -11.49
CA LEU A 159 4.15 -16.76 -12.35
C LEU A 159 3.99 -15.78 -13.52
N LYS A 160 4.39 -16.23 -14.70
CA LYS A 160 4.07 -15.57 -15.97
C LYS A 160 2.60 -15.80 -16.35
N ASN A 161 1.99 -16.87 -15.84
CA ASN A 161 0.61 -17.23 -16.14
C ASN A 161 -0.39 -16.58 -15.18
N LYS A 162 -1.08 -15.55 -15.66
CA LYS A 162 -2.11 -14.85 -14.88
C LYS A 162 -3.30 -15.76 -14.53
N GLN A 163 -3.74 -16.60 -15.46
CA GLN A 163 -4.92 -17.45 -15.23
C GLN A 163 -4.71 -18.39 -14.05
N LEU A 164 -3.52 -18.97 -13.92
CA LEU A 164 -3.19 -19.90 -12.85
C LEU A 164 -3.34 -19.28 -11.44
N TYR A 165 -3.06 -17.98 -11.33
CA TYR A 165 -3.26 -17.26 -10.08
C TYR A 165 -4.71 -16.87 -9.85
N TYR A 166 -5.43 -16.52 -10.91
CA TYR A 166 -6.87 -16.25 -10.81
C TYR A 166 -7.58 -17.49 -10.26
N ASP A 167 -7.25 -18.65 -10.82
CA ASP A 167 -7.76 -19.93 -10.37
C ASP A 167 -7.35 -20.21 -8.92
N PHE A 168 -6.09 -19.93 -8.54
CA PHE A 168 -5.63 -20.05 -7.15
C PHE A 168 -6.49 -19.26 -6.17
N VAL A 169 -6.61 -17.95 -6.39
CA VAL A 169 -7.36 -17.05 -5.49
C VAL A 169 -8.80 -17.51 -5.38
N MET A 170 -9.41 -17.92 -6.50
CA MET A 170 -10.80 -18.37 -6.54
C MET A 170 -11.02 -19.72 -5.86
N LYS A 171 -10.08 -20.66 -5.99
CA LYS A 171 -10.20 -22.03 -5.45
C LYS A 171 -10.19 -22.06 -3.93
N PHE A 172 -9.56 -21.08 -3.31
CA PHE A 172 -9.50 -20.92 -1.85
C PHE A 172 -10.42 -19.83 -1.30
N PHE A 173 -11.22 -19.20 -2.16
CA PHE A 173 -12.05 -18.09 -1.74
C PHE A 173 -13.24 -18.56 -0.89
N ASP A 174 -13.37 -17.97 0.30
CA ASP A 174 -14.52 -18.15 1.19
C ASP A 174 -15.12 -16.78 1.53
N GLU A 175 -16.34 -16.54 1.05
CA GLU A 175 -17.07 -15.28 1.27
C GLU A 175 -17.42 -15.03 2.74
N LYS A 176 -17.36 -16.06 3.59
CA LYS A 176 -17.65 -15.95 5.03
C LYS A 176 -16.40 -15.70 5.86
N ASN A 177 -15.21 -15.88 5.27
CA ASN A 177 -13.95 -15.73 5.97
C ASN A 177 -13.27 -14.39 5.60
N PRO A 178 -13.30 -13.38 6.49
CA PRO A 178 -12.75 -12.05 6.20
C PRO A 178 -11.24 -12.06 5.93
N ASP A 179 -10.49 -12.98 6.54
CA ASP A 179 -9.04 -13.10 6.33
C ASP A 179 -8.73 -13.58 4.92
N ILE A 180 -9.50 -14.56 4.42
CA ILE A 180 -9.38 -15.05 3.05
C ILE A 180 -9.75 -13.97 2.03
N ILE A 181 -10.79 -13.19 2.29
CA ILE A 181 -11.16 -12.05 1.43
C ILE A 181 -10.01 -11.02 1.38
N TYR A 182 -9.40 -10.71 2.52
CA TYR A 182 -8.27 -9.79 2.60
C TYR A 182 -7.03 -10.32 1.87
N ILE A 183 -6.67 -11.59 2.09
CA ILE A 183 -5.56 -12.26 1.41
C ILE A 183 -5.78 -12.21 -0.11
N ALA A 184 -6.97 -12.56 -0.58
CA ALA A 184 -7.33 -12.48 -1.99
C ALA A 184 -7.17 -11.05 -2.55
N GLY A 185 -7.63 -10.03 -1.83
CA GLY A 185 -7.45 -8.61 -2.21
C GLY A 185 -6.00 -8.16 -2.28
N PHE A 186 -5.18 -8.63 -1.35
CA PHE A 186 -3.76 -8.35 -1.40
C PHE A 186 -3.10 -9.04 -2.58
N LEU A 187 -3.31 -10.34 -2.70
CA LEU A 187 -2.77 -11.18 -3.76
C LEU A 187 -3.11 -10.62 -5.16
N THR A 188 -4.35 -10.24 -5.41
CA THR A 188 -4.78 -9.69 -6.71
C THR A 188 -4.09 -8.37 -7.08
N ASN A 189 -3.66 -7.56 -6.10
CA ASN A 189 -2.88 -6.34 -6.36
C ASN A 189 -1.45 -6.61 -6.88
N TYR A 190 -0.86 -7.79 -6.62
CA TYR A 190 0.53 -8.09 -7.04
C TYR A 190 0.66 -8.55 -8.49
N MET A 191 -0.41 -9.10 -9.05
CA MET A 191 -0.41 -9.64 -10.42
C MET A 191 -0.36 -8.58 -11.51
N GLU A 192 -1.08 -7.50 -11.27
CA GLU A 192 -1.28 -6.40 -12.18
C GLU A 192 -0.39 -5.27 -11.68
N TYR A 193 0.84 -5.18 -12.21
CA TYR A 193 1.84 -4.11 -12.01
C TYR A 193 1.43 -3.02 -11.00
N TRP A 194 2.19 -2.89 -9.90
CA TRP A 194 1.88 -1.96 -8.82
C TRP A 194 1.57 -0.54 -9.34
N GLY A 195 0.30 -0.19 -9.20
CA GLY A 195 -0.36 1.05 -9.50
C GLY A 195 -1.79 0.94 -8.97
N ASN A 196 -2.49 2.05 -8.73
CA ASN A 196 -3.77 2.12 -8.00
C ASN A 196 -4.97 1.33 -8.60
N LYS A 197 -4.75 0.31 -9.46
CA LYS A 197 -5.78 -0.38 -10.24
C LYS A 197 -5.59 -1.90 -10.36
N GLY A 198 -4.63 -2.54 -9.68
CA GLY A 198 -4.38 -3.98 -9.84
C GLY A 198 -5.60 -4.83 -9.45
N SER A 199 -6.09 -4.64 -8.22
CA SER A 199 -7.35 -5.24 -7.74
C SER A 199 -8.56 -4.87 -8.61
N GLN A 200 -8.65 -3.62 -9.08
CA GLN A 200 -9.75 -3.16 -9.95
C GLN A 200 -9.75 -3.90 -11.29
N ARG A 201 -8.59 -4.06 -11.92
CA ARG A 201 -8.46 -4.78 -13.19
C ARG A 201 -8.76 -6.26 -13.03
N PHE A 202 -8.25 -6.88 -11.95
CA PHE A 202 -8.59 -8.25 -11.61
C PHE A 202 -10.11 -8.43 -11.49
N TYR A 203 -10.75 -7.55 -10.72
CA TYR A 203 -12.20 -7.60 -10.55
C TYR A 203 -12.95 -7.43 -11.87
N HIS A 204 -12.57 -6.48 -12.72
CA HIS A 204 -13.22 -6.29 -14.02
C HIS A 204 -13.00 -7.48 -14.97
N GLU A 205 -11.83 -8.11 -14.94
CA GLU A 205 -11.53 -9.32 -15.70
C GLU A 205 -12.45 -10.47 -15.29
N ILE A 206 -12.58 -10.74 -13.99
CA ILE A 206 -13.49 -11.78 -13.47
C ILE A 206 -14.95 -11.43 -13.77
N LEU A 207 -15.35 -10.18 -13.52
CA LEU A 207 -16.71 -9.71 -13.79
C LEU A 207 -17.09 -9.85 -15.26
N SER A 208 -16.14 -9.64 -16.19
CA SER A 208 -16.37 -9.76 -17.64
C SER A 208 -16.64 -11.18 -18.11
N ARG A 209 -16.38 -12.20 -17.28
CA ARG A 209 -16.69 -13.60 -17.60
C ARG A 209 -18.17 -13.91 -17.50
N GLU A 210 -18.93 -13.07 -16.78
CA GLU A 210 -20.38 -13.22 -16.57
C GLU A 210 -20.79 -14.63 -16.11
N ASP A 211 -19.95 -15.27 -15.28
CA ASP A 211 -20.18 -16.61 -14.74
C ASP A 211 -20.53 -16.53 -13.25
N ASN A 212 -21.67 -17.12 -12.90
CA ASN A 212 -22.23 -17.13 -11.54
C ASN A 212 -21.30 -17.83 -10.52
N VAL A 213 -20.39 -18.70 -10.96
CA VAL A 213 -19.38 -19.33 -10.10
C VAL A 213 -18.51 -18.31 -9.37
N TYR A 214 -18.34 -17.12 -9.94
CA TYR A 214 -17.52 -16.05 -9.34
C TYR A 214 -18.30 -15.11 -8.42
N VAL A 215 -19.62 -15.22 -8.31
CA VAL A 215 -20.46 -14.34 -7.47
C VAL A 215 -19.99 -14.29 -6.01
N PRO A 216 -19.65 -15.42 -5.36
CA PRO A 216 -19.14 -15.41 -3.99
C PRO A 216 -17.92 -14.52 -3.82
N PHE A 217 -17.04 -14.44 -4.84
CA PHE A 217 -15.90 -13.52 -4.85
C PHE A 217 -16.32 -12.09 -5.18
N LEU A 218 -17.09 -11.89 -6.26
CA LEU A 218 -17.39 -10.58 -6.80
C LEU A 218 -18.16 -9.69 -5.82
N LYS A 219 -19.11 -10.26 -5.05
CA LYS A 219 -19.95 -9.51 -4.10
C LYS A 219 -19.14 -8.86 -2.95
N PRO A 220 -18.40 -9.61 -2.11
CA PRO A 220 -17.57 -9.02 -1.05
C PRO A 220 -16.39 -8.21 -1.61
N PHE A 221 -15.81 -8.62 -2.73
CA PHE A 221 -14.68 -7.90 -3.31
C PHE A 221 -15.07 -6.55 -3.88
N HIS A 222 -16.27 -6.43 -4.44
CA HIS A 222 -16.80 -5.17 -4.93
C HIS A 222 -16.78 -4.09 -3.83
N ARG A 223 -17.18 -4.46 -2.61
CA ARG A 223 -17.14 -3.55 -1.45
C ARG A 223 -15.72 -3.09 -1.12
N LEU A 224 -14.71 -3.96 -1.25
CA LEU A 224 -13.30 -3.61 -1.03
C LEU A 224 -12.73 -2.66 -2.11
N LEU A 225 -13.36 -2.60 -3.28
CA LEU A 225 -12.94 -1.69 -4.35
C LEU A 225 -13.48 -0.28 -4.20
N HIS A 226 -14.36 -0.04 -3.22
CA HIS A 226 -14.82 1.28 -2.89
C HIS A 226 -13.66 2.14 -2.37
N VAL A 227 -13.08 2.93 -3.28
CA VAL A 227 -12.08 3.94 -2.95
C VAL A 227 -12.75 5.30 -3.02
N GLY A 228 -12.77 6.00 -1.89
CA GLY A 228 -13.34 7.33 -1.78
C GLY A 228 -12.60 8.34 -2.67
N PRO A 229 -13.30 9.33 -3.25
CA PRO A 229 -12.67 10.34 -4.08
C PRO A 229 -11.69 11.20 -3.27
N ALA A 230 -10.48 11.40 -3.80
CA ALA A 230 -9.50 12.24 -3.15
C ALA A 230 -9.91 13.73 -3.22
N ALA A 231 -9.58 14.51 -2.19
CA ALA A 231 -9.88 15.95 -2.13
C ALA A 231 -9.32 16.75 -3.32
N SER A 232 -8.24 16.27 -3.94
CA SER A 232 -7.56 16.88 -5.09
C SER A 232 -8.14 16.49 -6.45
N GLU A 233 -9.09 15.55 -6.49
CA GLU A 233 -9.58 14.95 -7.73
C GLU A 233 -10.56 15.89 -8.47
N ASN A 234 -10.50 15.85 -9.81
CA ASN A 234 -11.35 16.70 -10.65
C ASN A 234 -12.79 16.17 -10.66
N GLU A 235 -13.78 17.06 -10.53
CA GLU A 235 -15.22 16.75 -10.59
C GLU A 235 -15.60 15.86 -11.79
N LYS A 236 -15.09 16.16 -12.99
CA LYS A 236 -15.37 15.33 -14.18
C LYS A 236 -14.87 13.89 -13.99
N LYS A 237 -13.73 13.72 -13.33
CA LYS A 237 -13.14 12.41 -13.05
C LYS A 237 -13.94 11.66 -11.99
N ILE A 238 -14.40 12.35 -10.94
CA ILE A 238 -15.30 11.77 -9.94
C ILE A 238 -16.60 11.30 -10.59
N SER A 239 -17.25 12.11 -11.42
CA SER A 239 -18.48 11.70 -12.11
C SER A 239 -18.25 10.52 -13.06
N LEU A 240 -17.12 10.47 -13.77
CA LEU A 240 -16.75 9.32 -14.60
C LEU A 240 -16.53 8.05 -13.77
N ASN A 241 -15.86 8.15 -12.63
CA ASN A 241 -15.68 7.02 -11.73
C ASN A 241 -17.04 6.52 -11.21
N ILE A 242 -17.95 7.43 -10.85
CA ILE A 242 -19.29 7.05 -10.38
C ILE A 242 -20.03 6.23 -11.45
N MET A 243 -20.10 6.75 -12.69
CA MET A 243 -20.75 6.05 -13.80
C MET A 243 -20.09 4.71 -14.12
N SER A 244 -18.76 4.64 -14.03
CA SER A 244 -18.01 3.39 -14.25
C SER A 244 -18.33 2.33 -13.18
N THR A 245 -18.40 2.74 -11.91
CA THR A 245 -18.74 1.83 -10.81
C THR A 245 -20.19 1.37 -10.92
N GLU A 246 -21.13 2.27 -11.23
CA GLU A 246 -22.54 1.92 -11.45
C GLU A 246 -22.73 0.91 -12.60
N GLY A 247 -21.95 1.06 -13.69
CA GLY A 247 -21.95 0.07 -14.78
C GLY A 247 -21.40 -1.30 -14.35
N SER A 248 -20.42 -1.31 -13.45
CA SER A 248 -19.87 -2.55 -12.88
C SER A 248 -20.88 -3.23 -11.94
N ILE A 249 -21.54 -2.47 -11.07
CA ILE A 249 -22.62 -2.98 -10.21
C ILE A 249 -23.75 -3.54 -11.06
N SER A 250 -24.13 -2.83 -12.14
CA SER A 250 -25.17 -3.29 -13.06
C SER A 250 -24.82 -4.62 -13.72
N THR A 251 -23.54 -4.84 -14.04
CA THR A 251 -23.06 -6.12 -14.59
C THR A 251 -23.10 -7.21 -13.52
N LEU A 252 -22.64 -6.93 -12.30
CA LEU A 252 -22.71 -7.86 -11.18
C LEU A 252 -24.15 -8.26 -10.85
N ASN A 253 -25.08 -7.30 -10.86
CA ASN A 253 -26.49 -7.53 -10.56
C ASN A 253 -27.18 -8.48 -11.56
N LYS A 254 -26.66 -8.64 -12.79
CA LYS A 254 -27.18 -9.66 -13.72
C LYS A 254 -26.92 -11.09 -13.25
N LEU A 255 -25.87 -11.27 -12.44
CA LEU A 255 -25.44 -12.58 -11.92
C LEU A 255 -26.10 -12.92 -10.58
N LEU A 256 -26.84 -11.99 -9.98
CA LEU A 256 -27.49 -12.16 -8.68
C LEU A 256 -28.94 -12.59 -8.85
N ASP A 257 -29.36 -13.56 -8.05
CA ASP A 257 -30.75 -14.04 -8.04
C ASP A 257 -31.65 -13.20 -7.12
N SER A 258 -31.09 -12.65 -6.04
CA SER A 258 -31.83 -11.90 -5.02
C SER A 258 -32.00 -10.43 -5.39
N GLU A 259 -33.25 -9.97 -5.55
CA GLU A 259 -33.56 -8.54 -5.75
C GLU A 259 -33.10 -7.67 -4.57
N GLU A 260 -33.12 -8.23 -3.36
CA GLU A 260 -32.62 -7.57 -2.16
C GLU A 260 -31.10 -7.37 -2.23
N ASP A 261 -30.35 -8.36 -2.71
CA ASP A 261 -28.90 -8.23 -2.91
C ASP A 261 -28.57 -7.20 -4.00
N LYS A 262 -29.32 -7.19 -5.11
CA LYS A 262 -29.16 -6.21 -6.19
C LYS A 262 -29.34 -4.79 -5.69
N LYS A 263 -30.35 -4.59 -4.84
CA LYS A 263 -30.61 -3.30 -4.16
C LYS A 263 -29.47 -2.94 -3.20
N ASN A 264 -29.08 -3.88 -2.35
CA ASN A 264 -28.11 -3.62 -1.28
C ASN A 264 -26.71 -3.26 -1.81
N ILE A 265 -26.25 -3.86 -2.91
CA ILE A 265 -24.95 -3.50 -3.48
C ILE A 265 -24.91 -2.05 -3.97
N PHE A 266 -25.98 -1.57 -4.61
CA PHE A 266 -26.08 -0.16 -4.99
C PHE A 266 -26.16 0.74 -3.77
N LEU A 267 -26.97 0.36 -2.76
CA LEU A 267 -27.15 1.14 -1.55
C LEU A 267 -25.81 1.30 -0.80
N ASP A 268 -25.10 0.20 -0.55
CA ASP A 268 -23.78 0.18 0.09
C ASP A 268 -22.81 1.14 -0.61
N TYR A 269 -22.75 1.08 -1.94
CA TYR A 269 -21.88 1.92 -2.74
C TYR A 269 -22.22 3.41 -2.58
N TYR A 270 -23.50 3.77 -2.70
CA TYR A 270 -23.91 5.16 -2.59
C TYR A 270 -23.71 5.70 -1.17
N GLU A 271 -24.02 4.92 -0.14
CA GLU A 271 -23.79 5.29 1.26
C GLU A 271 -22.31 5.54 1.53
N PHE A 272 -21.42 4.64 1.09
CA PHE A 272 -19.97 4.84 1.16
C PHE A 272 -19.52 6.15 0.48
N MET A 273 -20.05 6.45 -0.71
CA MET A 273 -19.73 7.70 -1.40
C MET A 273 -20.21 8.92 -0.61
N MET A 274 -21.34 8.81 0.10
CA MET A 274 -21.87 9.88 0.94
C MET A 274 -21.07 10.07 2.24
N GLU A 275 -20.41 9.05 2.77
CA GLU A 275 -19.42 9.22 3.86
C GLU A 275 -18.26 10.13 3.40
N CYS A 276 -17.90 10.05 2.12
CA CYS A 276 -16.87 10.88 1.49
C CYS A 276 -17.40 12.27 1.02
N ALA A 277 -18.58 12.71 1.46
CA ALA A 277 -19.25 13.91 0.94
C ALA A 277 -18.40 15.20 1.04
N GLU A 278 -17.48 15.29 2.00
CA GLU A 278 -16.54 16.41 2.13
C GLU A 278 -15.65 16.62 0.90
N ASN A 279 -15.44 15.56 0.11
CA ASN A 279 -14.63 15.57 -1.11
C ASN A 279 -15.49 15.62 -2.38
N LEU A 280 -16.81 15.59 -2.24
CA LEU A 280 -17.78 15.66 -3.33
C LEU A 280 -18.28 17.09 -3.59
N LYS A 281 -18.66 17.34 -4.84
CA LYS A 281 -19.32 18.58 -5.29
C LYS A 281 -20.82 18.51 -5.02
N PRO A 282 -21.53 19.65 -4.80
CA PRO A 282 -22.96 19.64 -4.49
C PRO A 282 -23.81 18.92 -5.54
N LYS A 283 -23.38 18.93 -6.81
CA LYS A 283 -24.04 18.20 -7.89
C LYS A 283 -24.00 16.68 -7.67
N ASN A 284 -22.83 16.13 -7.32
CA ASN A 284 -22.67 14.70 -7.06
C ASN A 284 -23.40 14.28 -5.78
N ILE A 285 -23.37 15.12 -4.73
CA ILE A 285 -24.12 14.88 -3.48
C ILE A 285 -25.62 14.76 -3.77
N LYS A 286 -26.21 15.72 -4.51
CA LYS A 286 -27.63 15.66 -4.90
C LYS A 286 -27.97 14.43 -5.73
N TYR A 287 -27.08 14.04 -6.64
CA TYR A 287 -27.25 12.85 -7.45
C TYR A 287 -27.30 11.58 -6.58
N LEU A 288 -26.32 11.42 -5.69
CA LEU A 288 -26.25 10.28 -4.77
C LEU A 288 -27.42 10.25 -3.80
N GLU A 289 -27.83 11.37 -3.22
CA GLU A 289 -29.03 11.46 -2.37
C GLU A 289 -30.30 11.01 -3.11
N SER A 290 -30.45 11.40 -4.38
CA SER A 290 -31.58 10.97 -5.22
C SER A 290 -31.56 9.45 -5.38
N LYS A 291 -30.39 8.89 -5.70
CA LYS A 291 -30.23 7.45 -5.92
C LYS A 291 -30.46 6.62 -4.66
N ILE A 292 -29.99 7.10 -3.50
CA ILE A 292 -30.25 6.44 -2.22
C ILE A 292 -31.75 6.46 -1.92
N LYS A 293 -32.44 7.61 -2.09
CA LYS A 293 -33.89 7.70 -1.85
C LYS A 293 -34.74 6.86 -2.79
N GLU A 294 -34.28 6.62 -4.01
CA GLU A 294 -34.92 5.68 -4.95
C GLU A 294 -34.87 4.24 -4.42
N LEU A 295 -33.81 3.85 -3.71
CA LEU A 295 -33.61 2.49 -3.18
C LEU A 295 -34.16 2.34 -1.75
N ASP A 296 -33.95 3.34 -0.90
CA ASP A 296 -34.43 3.44 0.47
C ASP A 296 -35.10 4.80 0.71
N PRO A 297 -36.44 4.88 0.60
CA PRO A 297 -37.19 6.11 0.86
C PRO A 297 -37.07 6.64 2.29
N THR A 298 -36.64 5.81 3.24
CA THR A 298 -36.51 6.18 4.67
C THR A 298 -35.17 6.85 4.99
N TYR A 299 -34.23 6.87 4.03
CA TYR A 299 -32.91 7.44 4.21
C TYR A 299 -32.94 8.92 4.62
N THR A 300 -32.26 9.23 5.71
CA THR A 300 -32.03 10.61 6.19
C THR A 300 -30.54 10.91 6.18
N PHE A 301 -30.13 11.84 5.31
CA PHE A 301 -28.74 12.27 5.16
C PHE A 301 -28.23 12.90 6.47
N SER A 302 -27.39 12.17 7.22
CA SER A 302 -27.10 12.44 8.62
C SER A 302 -26.65 13.87 8.95
N GLU A 303 -27.03 14.36 10.13
CA GLU A 303 -26.68 15.66 10.73
C GLU A 303 -25.16 15.93 10.90
N LYS A 304 -24.29 14.93 10.70
CA LYS A 304 -22.83 15.10 10.91
C LYS A 304 -22.06 15.57 9.66
N THR A 305 -22.51 15.25 8.45
CA THR A 305 -21.75 15.55 7.21
C THR A 305 -22.24 16.82 6.51
N ALA A 306 -23.52 17.16 6.65
CA ALA A 306 -24.13 18.36 6.06
C ALA A 306 -23.49 19.70 6.49
N PRO A 307 -23.09 19.93 7.76
CA PRO A 307 -22.47 21.19 8.17
C PRO A 307 -21.08 21.38 7.55
N ILE A 308 -20.26 20.33 7.52
CA ILE A 308 -18.87 20.36 7.02
C ILE A 308 -18.83 20.65 5.52
N VAL A 309 -19.71 20.01 4.74
CA VAL A 309 -19.86 20.27 3.30
C VAL A 309 -20.36 21.70 3.05
N LYS A 310 -21.39 22.13 3.77
CA LYS A 310 -21.99 23.48 3.62
C LYS A 310 -21.00 24.57 3.99
N GLU A 311 -20.16 24.36 5.01
CA GLU A 311 -19.10 25.27 5.44
C GLU A 311 -17.95 25.36 4.41
N LYS A 312 -17.44 24.22 3.91
CA LYS A 312 -16.36 24.19 2.90
C LYS A 312 -16.78 24.82 1.57
N TYR A 313 -18.02 24.59 1.12
CA TYR A 313 -18.56 25.22 -0.09
C TYR A 313 -18.89 26.70 0.09
N SER A 314 -19.41 27.08 1.26
CA SER A 314 -19.62 28.49 1.64
C SER A 314 -18.28 29.24 1.67
N TYR A 315 -17.23 28.65 2.25
CA TYR A 315 -15.87 29.22 2.29
C TYR A 315 -15.30 29.44 0.88
N ASN A 316 -15.37 28.43 0.01
CA ASN A 316 -14.88 28.54 -1.36
C ASN A 316 -15.65 29.59 -2.18
N ARG A 317 -16.98 29.70 -1.98
CA ARG A 317 -17.80 30.74 -2.62
C ARG A 317 -17.43 32.14 -2.13
N LYS A 318 -17.26 32.32 -0.80
CA LYS A 318 -16.80 33.59 -0.20
C LYS A 318 -15.41 33.99 -0.70
N LYS A 319 -14.50 33.04 -0.89
CA LYS A 319 -13.16 33.28 -1.44
C LYS A 319 -13.20 33.72 -2.91
N ILE A 320 -14.04 33.09 -3.74
CA ILE A 320 -14.23 33.50 -5.15
C ILE A 320 -14.84 34.91 -5.21
N ILE A 321 -15.86 35.20 -4.38
CA ILE A 321 -16.45 36.53 -4.29
C ILE A 321 -15.41 37.57 -3.90
N SER A 322 -14.57 37.29 -2.89
CA SER A 322 -13.48 38.18 -2.45
C SER A 322 -12.45 38.46 -3.57
N ILE A 323 -12.10 37.46 -4.38
CA ILE A 323 -11.21 37.65 -5.53
C ILE A 323 -11.89 38.53 -6.59
N ILE A 324 -13.16 38.28 -6.89
CA ILE A 324 -13.92 39.08 -7.87
C ILE A 324 -14.07 40.54 -7.40
N THR A 325 -14.41 40.79 -6.13
CA THR A 325 -14.47 42.16 -5.60
C THR A 325 -13.10 42.83 -5.63
N SER A 326 -12.02 42.12 -5.30
CA SER A 326 -10.65 42.68 -5.38
C SER A 326 -10.27 43.10 -6.79
N ILE A 327 -10.66 42.30 -7.81
CA ILE A 327 -10.46 42.64 -9.22
C ILE A 327 -11.28 43.86 -9.62
N ILE A 328 -12.56 43.92 -9.21
CA ILE A 328 -13.44 45.08 -9.48
C ILE A 328 -12.86 46.34 -8.85
N PHE A 329 -12.38 46.29 -7.60
CA PHE A 329 -11.76 47.45 -6.93
C PHE A 329 -10.46 47.88 -7.59
N ALA A 330 -9.63 46.96 -8.08
CA ALA A 330 -8.43 47.28 -8.84
C ALA A 330 -8.76 47.99 -10.17
N VAL A 331 -9.78 47.50 -10.88
CA VAL A 331 -10.28 48.10 -12.12
C VAL A 331 -10.84 49.50 -11.86
N LEU A 332 -11.68 49.67 -10.83
CA LEU A 332 -12.23 50.98 -10.44
C LEU A 332 -11.13 51.96 -9.99
N SER A 333 -10.08 51.49 -9.31
CA SER A 333 -8.92 52.31 -8.94
C SER A 333 -8.13 52.77 -10.16
N PHE A 334 -7.97 51.91 -11.16
CA PHE A 334 -7.29 52.23 -12.42
C PHE A 334 -8.08 53.26 -13.24
N PHE A 335 -9.41 53.09 -13.36
CA PHE A 335 -10.26 54.09 -14.02
C PHE A 335 -10.37 55.40 -13.22
N GLY A 336 -10.44 55.33 -11.89
CA GLY A 336 -10.43 56.49 -11.00
C GLY A 336 -9.13 57.30 -11.09
N GLY A 337 -7.98 56.63 -11.16
CA GLY A 337 -6.68 57.27 -11.39
C GLY A 337 -6.58 57.94 -12.77
N LYS A 338 -7.16 57.34 -13.81
CA LYS A 338 -7.25 57.95 -15.15
C LYS A 338 -8.21 59.15 -15.19
N TYR A 339 -9.30 59.11 -14.42
CA TYR A 339 -10.25 60.22 -14.28
C TYR A 339 -9.61 61.39 -13.52
N LEU A 340 -8.88 61.11 -12.44
CA LEU A 340 -8.03 62.06 -11.72
C LEU A 340 -7.01 62.78 -12.59
N TYR A 341 -6.35 62.07 -13.51
CA TYR A 341 -5.34 62.63 -14.41
C TYR A 341 -5.93 63.61 -15.46
N ARG A 342 -7.26 63.62 -15.62
CA ARG A 342 -7.98 64.54 -16.52
C ARG A 342 -8.72 65.68 -15.81
N ILE A 343 -8.81 65.65 -14.47
CA ILE A 343 -9.47 66.72 -13.72
C ILE A 343 -8.45 67.82 -13.41
N ASP A 344 -8.63 68.96 -14.07
CA ASP A 344 -7.94 70.21 -13.76
C ASP A 344 -8.63 70.91 -12.57
N SER A 345 -8.76 70.21 -11.42
CA SER A 345 -9.35 70.80 -10.22
C SER A 345 -8.26 71.37 -9.32
N GLU A 346 -8.38 72.65 -9.00
CA GLU A 346 -7.57 73.39 -8.02
C GLU A 346 -7.75 72.87 -6.57
N ASP A 347 -8.71 71.96 -6.33
CA ASP A 347 -9.05 71.50 -4.99
C ASP A 347 -8.16 70.33 -4.52
N GLU A 348 -7.08 70.65 -3.81
CA GLU A 348 -6.11 69.69 -3.25
C GLU A 348 -6.75 68.62 -2.36
N ILE A 349 -7.89 68.93 -1.73
CA ILE A 349 -8.57 68.01 -0.82
C ILE A 349 -9.12 66.80 -1.60
N VAL A 350 -9.70 67.03 -2.78
CA VAL A 350 -10.27 65.98 -3.62
C VAL A 350 -9.17 65.07 -4.20
N LYS A 351 -8.04 65.65 -4.61
CA LYS A 351 -6.87 64.89 -5.07
C LYS A 351 -6.29 64.03 -3.95
N THR A 352 -6.20 64.55 -2.74
CA THR A 352 -5.68 63.82 -1.56
C THR A 352 -6.57 62.65 -1.17
N ILE A 353 -7.91 62.83 -1.17
CA ILE A 353 -8.87 61.77 -0.87
C ILE A 353 -8.78 60.63 -1.90
N LEU A 354 -8.63 60.97 -3.18
CA LEU A 354 -8.55 59.96 -4.24
C LEU A 354 -7.21 59.22 -4.25
N ILE A 355 -6.10 59.88 -3.93
CA ILE A 355 -4.79 59.22 -3.70
C ILE A 355 -4.88 58.27 -2.50
N ALA A 356 -5.51 58.70 -1.39
CA ALA A 356 -5.72 57.85 -0.23
C ALA A 356 -6.58 56.61 -0.55
N LEU A 357 -7.60 56.74 -1.39
CA LEU A 357 -8.42 55.60 -1.87
C LEU A 357 -7.60 54.63 -2.74
N CYS A 358 -6.73 55.14 -3.62
CA CYS A 358 -5.81 54.29 -4.39
C CYS A 358 -4.84 53.53 -3.49
N ILE A 359 -4.24 54.19 -2.49
CA ILE A 359 -3.33 53.57 -1.51
C ILE A 359 -4.07 52.52 -0.66
N ALA A 360 -5.27 52.83 -0.18
CA ALA A 360 -6.10 51.89 0.59
C ALA A 360 -6.47 50.64 -0.21
N ASN A 361 -6.75 50.79 -1.52
CA ASN A 361 -7.05 49.67 -2.41
C ASN A 361 -5.81 48.80 -2.69
N VAL A 362 -4.63 49.40 -2.86
CA VAL A 362 -3.36 48.66 -2.99
C VAL A 362 -3.04 47.89 -1.70
N LEU A 363 -3.22 48.52 -0.54
CA LEU A 363 -3.03 47.86 0.76
C LEU A 363 -4.03 46.71 0.97
N SER A 364 -5.29 46.88 0.60
CA SER A 364 -6.33 45.83 0.65
C SER A 364 -5.98 44.62 -0.23
N LEU A 365 -5.41 44.87 -1.42
CA LEU A 365 -4.90 43.83 -2.31
C LEU A 365 -3.73 43.07 -1.66
N ILE A 366 -2.75 43.79 -1.09
CA ILE A 366 -1.58 43.19 -0.41
C ILE A 366 -2.01 42.35 0.81
N PHE A 367 -2.96 42.84 1.61
CA PHE A 367 -3.50 42.07 2.75
C PHE A 367 -4.25 40.80 2.29
N SER A 368 -5.00 40.88 1.18
CA SER A 368 -5.65 39.71 0.57
C SER A 368 -4.64 38.66 0.07
N PHE A 369 -3.50 39.10 -0.47
CA PHE A 369 -2.38 38.21 -0.85
C PHE A 369 -1.71 37.56 0.36
N LYS A 370 -1.45 38.32 1.45
CA LYS A 370 -0.82 37.81 2.68
C LYS A 370 -1.69 36.76 3.37
N TYR A 371 -3.01 36.92 3.33
CA TYR A 371 -3.97 35.93 3.83
C TYR A 371 -4.01 34.66 2.97
N SER A 372 -3.91 34.78 1.63
CA SER A 372 -3.89 33.63 0.72
C SER A 372 -2.58 32.81 0.76
N TYR A 373 -1.44 33.43 1.11
CA TYR A 373 -0.15 32.71 1.25
C TYR A 373 -0.10 31.82 2.49
N ARG A 374 -0.78 32.20 3.58
CA ARG A 374 -0.84 31.43 4.82
C ARG A 374 -1.58 30.08 4.69
N ASN A 375 -2.48 29.96 3.71
CA ASN A 375 -3.22 28.73 3.41
C ASN A 375 -2.81 28.20 2.02
N LYS A 376 -1.82 27.29 1.99
CA LYS A 376 -1.22 26.63 0.81
C LYS A 376 -2.17 26.53 -0.39
N ALA A 377 -2.14 27.52 -1.28
CA ALA A 377 -2.88 27.51 -2.54
C ALA A 377 -2.10 26.69 -3.59
N THR A 378 -2.78 25.78 -4.28
CA THR A 378 -2.16 24.88 -5.27
C THR A 378 -1.76 25.61 -6.56
N LEU A 379 -0.78 25.04 -7.28
CA LEU A 379 -0.19 25.55 -8.53
C LEU A 379 -1.20 25.99 -9.61
N LYS A 380 -2.40 25.40 -9.61
CA LYS A 380 -3.46 25.70 -10.58
C LYS A 380 -4.02 27.11 -10.41
N THR A 381 -4.11 27.59 -9.18
CA THR A 381 -4.54 28.96 -8.83
C THR A 381 -3.53 30.00 -9.28
N TRP A 382 -2.24 29.72 -9.12
CA TRP A 382 -1.16 30.60 -9.59
C TRP A 382 -1.15 30.77 -11.11
N ARG A 383 -1.40 29.70 -11.89
CA ARG A 383 -1.49 29.79 -13.35
C ARG A 383 -2.65 30.66 -13.83
N VAL A 384 -3.79 30.66 -13.14
CA VAL A 384 -4.94 31.51 -13.50
C VAL A 384 -4.61 32.97 -13.19
N ILE A 385 -4.04 33.26 -12.02
CA ILE A 385 -3.65 34.62 -11.63
C ILE A 385 -2.60 35.19 -12.60
N ILE A 386 -1.57 34.41 -12.94
CA ILE A 386 -0.53 34.84 -13.89
C ILE A 386 -1.12 35.07 -15.29
N LYS A 387 -2.01 34.19 -15.78
CA LYS A 387 -2.67 34.40 -17.08
C LYS A 387 -3.51 35.68 -17.10
N THR A 388 -4.24 35.96 -16.03
CA THR A 388 -5.06 37.17 -15.94
C THR A 388 -4.19 38.44 -15.88
N LEU A 389 -3.06 38.40 -15.17
CA LEU A 389 -2.10 39.51 -15.14
C LEU A 389 -1.45 39.75 -16.51
N ILE A 390 -1.12 38.69 -17.24
CA ILE A 390 -0.58 38.79 -18.60
C ILE A 390 -1.62 39.39 -19.56
N VAL A 391 -2.89 38.96 -19.48
CA VAL A 391 -3.96 39.52 -20.32
C VAL A 391 -4.20 41.00 -20.02
N LEU A 392 -4.14 41.41 -18.75
CA LEU A 392 -4.25 42.81 -18.36
C LEU A 392 -3.05 43.64 -18.83
N ALA A 393 -1.84 43.09 -18.78
CA ALA A 393 -0.63 43.75 -19.31
C ALA A 393 -0.67 43.90 -20.83
N LEU A 394 -1.15 42.89 -21.56
CA LEU A 394 -1.30 42.95 -23.01
C LEU A 394 -2.40 43.94 -23.43
N ALA A 395 -3.53 43.95 -22.71
CA ALA A 395 -4.58 44.94 -22.93
C ALA A 395 -4.09 46.37 -22.66
N PHE A 396 -3.22 46.55 -21.66
CA PHE A 396 -2.57 47.83 -21.37
C PHE A 396 -1.63 48.26 -22.50
N ILE A 397 -0.77 47.37 -23.00
CA ILE A 397 0.14 47.68 -24.12
C ILE A 397 -0.64 48.02 -25.38
N LEU A 398 -1.68 47.23 -25.72
CA LEU A 398 -2.54 47.49 -26.88
C LEU A 398 -3.25 48.84 -26.75
N PHE A 399 -3.72 49.18 -25.54
CA PHE A 399 -4.33 50.47 -25.27
C PHE A 399 -3.34 51.63 -25.41
N CYS A 400 -2.11 51.50 -24.91
CA CYS A 400 -1.06 52.51 -25.08
C CYS A 400 -0.71 52.74 -26.55
N VAL A 401 -0.57 51.67 -27.34
CA VAL A 401 -0.28 51.76 -28.78
C VAL A 401 -1.43 52.42 -29.55
N ILE A 402 -2.68 52.09 -29.24
CA ILE A 402 -3.84 52.72 -29.87
C ILE A 402 -3.95 54.20 -29.45
N PHE A 403 -3.61 54.52 -28.20
CA PHE A 403 -3.70 55.89 -27.67
C PHE A 403 -2.60 56.81 -28.23
N GLU A 404 -1.35 56.34 -28.36
CA GLU A 404 -0.31 57.09 -29.09
C GLU A 404 -0.71 57.37 -30.54
N HIS A 405 -1.35 56.39 -31.19
CA HIS A 405 -1.79 56.55 -32.57
C HIS A 405 -2.92 57.57 -32.74
N PHE A 406 -3.71 57.81 -31.69
CA PHE A 406 -4.78 58.82 -31.65
C PHE A 406 -4.27 60.20 -31.22
N CYS A 407 -3.26 60.27 -30.34
CA CYS A 407 -2.66 61.55 -29.92
C CYS A 407 -1.74 62.17 -30.98
N LEU A 408 -1.15 61.38 -31.90
CA LEU A 408 -0.36 61.91 -33.03
C LEU A 408 -1.23 62.47 -34.18
N LYS A 409 -2.56 62.41 -34.07
CA LYS A 409 -3.53 62.94 -35.05
C LYS A 409 -4.31 64.17 -34.56
N GLN A 410 -3.98 64.70 -33.38
CA GLN A 410 -4.37 66.03 -32.90
C GLN A 410 -3.14 66.91 -32.83
#